data_AF-R5U0X7-F1
#
_entry.id   AF-R5U0X7-F1
#
_cell.length_a   1.000
_cell.length_b   1.000
_cell.length_c   1.000
_cell.angle_alpha   90.00
_cell.angle_beta   90.00
_cell.angle_gamma   90.00
#
_symmetry.space_group_name_H-M   'P 1'
#
loop_
_entity.id
_entity.type
_entity.pdbx_description
1 polymer ?
#
loop_
_entity_poly.entity_id
_entity_poly.type
_entity_poly.pdbx_seq_one_letter_code
_entity_poly.pdbx_strand_id
1 'polypeptide(L)'
;MTEEDAAINPTFEAGKEVCLKGADAENYVRYRDTNVFNSNEGRMQRQVKYVTALIKNARSHGGSALYNLISPFLDKYIETDLDGDQIDALSSYTYLTDEVAYLPGETVMGEEFEEFHPDEESLQEQIIRTYYKEVN
;
A
#
# COMPACT_ATOMS: atom_id res chain seq x y z
N MET A 1 -10.42 -10.48 -0.22
CA MET A 1 -11.31 -9.32 0.00
C MET A 1 -11.86 -9.33 1.43
N THR A 2 -12.26 -8.17 1.94
CA THR A 2 -12.97 -8.00 3.23
C THR A 2 -14.48 -7.80 2.99
N GLU A 3 -15.28 -7.81 4.05
CA GLU A 3 -16.73 -7.52 3.95
C GLU A 3 -17.00 -6.10 3.45
N GLU A 4 -16.17 -5.14 3.84
CA GLU A 4 -16.26 -3.74 3.43
C GLU A 4 -16.01 -3.54 1.92
N ASP A 5 -15.22 -4.42 1.30
CA ASP A 5 -14.88 -4.32 -0.12
C ASP A 5 -16.11 -4.51 -1.02
N ALA A 6 -17.18 -5.16 -0.53
CA ALA A 6 -18.43 -5.35 -1.26
C ALA A 6 -19.17 -4.03 -1.57
N ALA A 7 -18.93 -2.97 -0.79
CA ALA A 7 -19.46 -1.63 -1.06
C ALA A 7 -18.85 -0.98 -2.31
N ILE A 8 -17.65 -1.43 -2.71
CA ILE A 8 -16.93 -0.97 -3.90
C ILE A 8 -17.48 -1.69 -5.14
N ASN A 9 -17.57 -3.01 -5.04
CA ASN A 9 -18.10 -3.87 -6.09
C ASN A 9 -18.71 -5.11 -5.40
N PRO A 10 -19.99 -5.44 -5.65
CA PRO A 10 -20.65 -6.59 -5.02
C PRO A 10 -19.97 -7.95 -5.26
N THR A 11 -19.11 -8.03 -6.29
CA THR A 11 -18.32 -9.24 -6.58
C THR A 11 -17.10 -9.41 -5.68
N PHE A 12 -16.73 -8.38 -4.89
CA PHE A 12 -15.62 -8.43 -3.93
C PHE A 12 -16.06 -9.10 -2.63
N GLU A 13 -16.40 -10.38 -2.72
CA GLU A 13 -16.89 -11.16 -1.59
C GLU A 13 -15.79 -11.48 -0.57
N ALA A 14 -16.09 -11.27 0.72
CA ALA A 14 -15.17 -11.53 1.82
C ALA A 14 -14.56 -12.94 1.76
N GLY A 15 -13.26 -13.03 2.02
CA GLY A 15 -12.52 -14.30 2.00
C GLY A 15 -12.21 -14.85 0.60
N LYS A 16 -12.75 -14.26 -0.48
CA LYS A 16 -12.38 -14.65 -1.85
C LYS A 16 -11.12 -13.93 -2.32
N GLU A 17 -10.32 -14.67 -3.10
CA GLU A 17 -9.30 -14.10 -3.96
C GLU A 17 -9.96 -13.59 -5.24
N VAL A 18 -9.67 -12.34 -5.59
CA VAL A 18 -10.19 -11.69 -6.79
C VAL A 18 -9.03 -11.12 -7.57
N CYS A 19 -8.95 -11.45 -8.86
CA CYS A 19 -7.96 -10.87 -9.77
C CYS A 19 -8.44 -9.49 -10.22
N LEU A 20 -7.89 -8.43 -9.62
CA LEU A 20 -8.20 -7.04 -9.97
C LEU A 20 -7.54 -6.65 -11.29
N LYS A 21 -8.30 -6.03 -12.21
CA LYS A 21 -7.81 -5.58 -13.51
C LYS A 21 -8.38 -4.21 -13.86
N GLY A 22 -7.58 -3.35 -14.48
CA GLY A 22 -8.03 -2.07 -15.05
C GLY A 22 -8.87 -1.24 -14.06
N ALA A 23 -10.09 -0.90 -14.46
CA ALA A 23 -11.00 -0.09 -13.66
C ALA A 23 -11.35 -0.70 -12.29
N ASP A 24 -11.40 -2.03 -12.15
CA ASP A 24 -11.66 -2.66 -10.85
C ASP A 24 -10.48 -2.47 -9.89
N ALA A 25 -9.24 -2.56 -10.40
CA ALA A 25 -8.04 -2.29 -9.61
C ALA A 25 -7.99 -0.81 -9.19
N GLU A 26 -8.28 0.10 -10.11
CA GLU A 26 -8.33 1.53 -9.84
C GLU A 26 -9.41 1.86 -8.80
N ASN A 27 -10.64 1.36 -8.99
CA ASN A 27 -11.75 1.59 -8.06
C ASN A 27 -11.43 1.02 -6.67
N TYR A 28 -10.87 -0.19 -6.59
CA TYR A 28 -10.46 -0.79 -5.31
C TYR A 28 -9.47 0.08 -4.53
N VAL A 29 -8.44 0.58 -5.22
CA VAL A 29 -7.37 1.38 -4.64
C VAL A 29 -7.80 2.82 -4.30
N ARG A 30 -8.74 3.39 -5.07
CA ARG A 30 -9.16 4.78 -4.93
C ARG A 30 -10.40 4.98 -4.07
N TYR A 31 -11.24 3.94 -3.90
CA TYR A 31 -12.51 4.06 -3.18
C TYR A 31 -12.33 4.65 -1.77
N ARG A 32 -13.19 5.62 -1.46
CA ARG A 32 -13.33 6.24 -0.13
C ARG A 32 -14.77 6.71 0.03
N ASP A 33 -15.42 6.31 1.12
CA ASP A 33 -16.68 6.90 1.54
C ASP A 33 -16.40 8.13 2.42
N THR A 34 -16.50 9.32 1.84
CA THR A 34 -16.19 10.58 2.54
C THR A 34 -17.23 10.97 3.58
N ASN A 35 -18.31 10.19 3.75
CA ASN A 35 -19.28 10.38 4.82
C ASN A 35 -18.92 9.57 6.08
N VAL A 36 -17.92 8.70 6.00
CA VAL A 36 -17.42 7.90 7.11
C VAL A 36 -16.14 8.52 7.65
N PHE A 37 -16.16 8.80 8.97
CA PHE A 37 -15.01 9.32 9.69
C PHE A 37 -13.80 8.38 9.55
N ASN A 38 -12.63 8.94 9.29
CA ASN A 38 -11.37 8.24 9.10
C ASN A 38 -11.44 7.15 7.99
N SER A 39 -12.27 7.38 6.97
CA SER A 39 -12.38 6.48 5.81
C SER A 39 -11.08 6.34 5.00
N ASN A 40 -10.11 7.23 5.20
CA ASN A 40 -8.79 7.14 4.58
C ASN A 40 -8.03 5.89 5.04
N GLU A 41 -8.18 5.49 6.30
CA GLU A 41 -7.49 4.33 6.87
C GLU A 41 -7.76 3.07 6.05
N GLY A 42 -9.03 2.77 5.77
CA GLY A 42 -9.40 1.64 4.92
C GLY A 42 -8.84 1.76 3.49
N ARG A 43 -8.73 2.99 2.95
CA ARG A 43 -8.12 3.23 1.63
C ARG A 43 -6.62 2.92 1.63
N MET A 44 -5.90 3.36 2.66
CA MET A 44 -4.46 3.07 2.82
C MET A 44 -4.23 1.56 2.96
N GLN A 45 -5.06 0.87 3.75
CA GLN A 45 -4.98 -0.59 3.90
C GLN A 45 -5.20 -1.32 2.57
N ARG A 46 -6.14 -0.88 1.73
CA ARG A 46 -6.34 -1.43 0.38
C ARG A 46 -5.16 -1.17 -0.54
N GLN A 47 -4.57 0.02 -0.48
CA GLN A 47 -3.35 0.36 -1.24
C GLN A 47 -2.18 -0.55 -0.88
N VAL A 48 -1.94 -0.76 0.42
CA VAL A 48 -0.90 -1.67 0.92
C VAL A 48 -1.15 -3.11 0.46
N LYS A 49 -2.40 -3.60 0.56
CA LYS A 49 -2.79 -4.93 0.08
C LYS A 49 -2.54 -5.07 -1.43
N TYR A 50 -2.93 -4.07 -2.22
CA TYR A 50 -2.75 -4.07 -3.66
C TYR A 50 -1.28 -4.10 -4.07
N VAL A 51 -0.44 -3.21 -3.51
CA VAL A 51 1.01 -3.17 -3.81
C VAL A 51 1.67 -4.49 -3.42
N THR A 52 1.33 -5.03 -2.25
CA THR A 52 1.86 -6.32 -1.80
C THR A 52 1.46 -7.46 -2.75
N ALA A 53 0.20 -7.50 -3.18
CA ALA A 53 -0.29 -8.50 -4.14
C ALA A 53 0.35 -8.36 -5.51
N LEU A 54 0.56 -7.12 -5.99
CA LEU A 54 1.24 -6.83 -7.25
C LEU A 54 2.68 -7.34 -7.25
N ILE A 55 3.44 -7.04 -6.20
CA ILE A 55 4.83 -7.51 -6.07
C ILE A 55 4.87 -9.04 -5.96
N LYS A 56 4.00 -9.65 -5.15
CA LYS A 56 3.89 -11.13 -5.05
C LYS A 56 3.55 -11.78 -6.40
N ASN A 57 2.63 -11.18 -7.15
CA ASN A 57 2.27 -11.66 -8.48
C ASN A 57 3.45 -11.51 -9.47
N ALA A 58 4.17 -10.39 -9.47
CA ALA A 58 5.37 -10.26 -10.29
C ALA A 58 6.40 -11.36 -9.97
N ARG A 59 6.67 -11.61 -8.68
CA ARG A 59 7.58 -12.69 -8.24
C ARG A 59 7.22 -14.07 -8.75
N SER A 60 5.93 -14.42 -8.82
CA SER A 60 5.52 -15.75 -9.29
C SER A 60 5.88 -16.02 -10.75
N HIS A 61 6.23 -14.98 -11.52
CA HIS A 61 6.69 -15.10 -12.90
C HIS A 61 8.22 -15.24 -13.04
N GLY A 62 8.99 -15.04 -11.96
CA GLY A 62 10.44 -15.26 -11.88
C GLY A 62 11.32 -14.24 -12.64
N GLY A 63 12.62 -14.21 -12.32
CA GLY A 63 13.60 -13.31 -12.97
C GLY A 63 13.20 -11.84 -12.84
N SER A 64 13.47 -11.05 -13.89
CA SER A 64 13.19 -9.61 -13.94
C SER A 64 11.72 -9.23 -14.14
N ALA A 65 10.80 -10.01 -13.56
CA ALA A 65 9.37 -9.90 -13.80
C ALA A 65 8.76 -8.56 -13.40
N LEU A 66 9.22 -7.95 -12.29
CA LEU A 66 8.72 -6.64 -11.88
C LEU A 66 9.18 -5.53 -12.83
N TYR A 67 10.47 -5.52 -13.20
CA TYR A 67 10.98 -4.59 -14.20
C TYR A 67 10.28 -4.76 -15.55
N ASN A 68 10.12 -5.99 -16.03
CA ASN A 68 9.43 -6.29 -17.29
C ASN A 68 7.97 -5.82 -17.26
N LEU A 69 7.29 -5.94 -16.11
CA LEU A 69 5.91 -5.46 -15.94
C LEU A 69 5.80 -3.94 -16.04
N ILE A 70 6.74 -3.19 -15.44
CA ILE A 70 6.63 -1.73 -15.35
C ILE A 70 7.38 -0.97 -16.45
N SER A 71 8.39 -1.58 -17.07
CA SER A 71 9.24 -0.96 -18.09
C SER A 71 8.47 -0.31 -19.26
N PRO A 72 7.33 -0.84 -19.75
CA PRO A 72 6.56 -0.17 -20.80
C PRO A 72 5.89 1.14 -20.37
N PHE A 73 5.92 1.46 -19.07
CA PHE A 73 5.23 2.60 -18.46
C PHE A 73 6.18 3.61 -17.78
N LEU A 74 7.48 3.29 -17.67
CA LEU A 74 8.50 4.14 -17.01
C LEU A 74 8.65 5.51 -17.68
N ASP A 75 8.35 5.66 -18.97
CA ASP A 75 8.48 6.92 -19.71
C ASP A 75 7.21 7.79 -19.69
N LYS A 76 6.09 7.28 -19.15
CA LYS A 76 4.76 7.92 -19.27
C LYS A 76 4.01 8.09 -17.97
N TYR A 77 4.13 7.12 -17.05
CA TYR A 77 3.25 7.01 -15.90
C TYR A 77 3.97 6.78 -14.57
N ILE A 78 5.28 6.60 -14.59
CA ILE A 78 6.09 6.33 -13.39
C ILE A 78 7.26 7.31 -13.36
N GLU A 79 7.43 8.00 -12.24
CA GLU A 79 8.61 8.81 -11.95
C GLU A 79 9.43 8.07 -10.89
N THR A 80 10.72 7.81 -11.15
CA THR A 80 11.61 7.12 -10.22
C THR A 80 13.08 7.42 -10.52
N ASP A 81 13.91 7.43 -9.50
CA ASP A 81 15.37 7.50 -9.59
C ASP A 81 16.03 6.10 -9.56
N LEU A 82 15.22 5.04 -9.46
CA LEU A 82 15.71 3.66 -9.46
C LEU A 82 16.10 3.20 -10.86
N ASP A 83 17.25 2.55 -10.98
CA ASP A 83 17.63 1.84 -12.19
C ASP A 83 16.94 0.47 -12.33
N GLY A 84 17.14 -0.20 -13.46
CA GLY A 84 16.49 -1.48 -13.75
C GLY A 84 16.86 -2.60 -12.77
N ASP A 85 18.11 -2.64 -12.29
CA ASP A 85 18.58 -3.64 -11.35
C ASP A 85 17.99 -3.39 -9.96
N GLN A 86 17.85 -2.12 -9.55
CA GLN A 86 17.20 -1.72 -8.31
C GLN A 86 15.71 -2.03 -8.33
N ILE A 87 15.02 -1.77 -9.45
CA ILE A 87 13.62 -2.15 -9.65
C ILE A 87 13.46 -3.67 -9.57
N ASP A 88 14.37 -4.43 -10.19
CA ASP A 88 14.29 -5.88 -10.12
C ASP A 88 14.54 -6.42 -8.71
N ALA A 89 15.50 -5.82 -7.99
CA ALA A 89 15.77 -6.14 -6.60
C ALA A 89 14.55 -5.93 -5.70
N LEU A 90 13.64 -4.99 -6.00
CA LEU A 90 12.37 -4.85 -5.26
C LEU A 90 11.54 -6.14 -5.27
N SER A 91 11.59 -6.91 -6.35
CA SER A 91 10.90 -8.21 -6.42
C SER A 91 11.57 -9.27 -5.54
N SER A 92 12.81 -9.08 -5.09
CA SER A 92 13.48 -10.04 -4.22
C SER A 92 13.02 -9.96 -2.76
N TYR A 93 12.50 -8.81 -2.32
CA TYR A 93 12.02 -8.63 -0.95
C TYR A 93 10.73 -9.41 -0.68
N THR A 94 10.65 -9.94 0.54
CA THR A 94 9.40 -10.52 1.03
C THR A 94 8.58 -9.40 1.65
N TYR A 95 7.58 -8.92 0.89
CA TYR A 95 6.60 -7.98 1.42
C TYR A 95 5.51 -8.72 2.18
N LEU A 96 5.49 -8.52 3.49
CA LEU A 96 4.49 -9.02 4.41
C LEU A 96 3.56 -7.87 4.78
N THR A 97 2.28 -8.00 4.44
CA THR A 97 1.26 -6.96 4.71
C THR A 97 1.12 -6.69 6.20
N ASP A 98 1.39 -7.70 7.03
CA ASP A 98 1.44 -7.69 8.48
C ASP A 98 2.69 -7.02 9.08
N GLU A 99 3.71 -6.76 8.26
CA GLU A 99 4.92 -6.03 8.67
C GLU A 99 4.89 -4.55 8.28
N VAL A 100 3.78 -4.07 7.70
CA VAL A 100 3.60 -2.67 7.35
C VAL A 100 3.36 -1.86 8.62
N ALA A 101 4.32 -1.02 8.96
CA ALA A 101 4.20 -0.10 10.08
C ALA A 101 3.37 1.13 9.68
N TYR A 102 2.35 1.43 10.48
CA TYR A 102 1.61 2.69 10.40
C TYR A 102 2.25 3.71 11.35
N LEU A 103 2.08 5.00 11.06
CA LEU A 103 2.59 6.03 11.96
C LEU A 103 1.74 6.03 13.24
N PRO A 104 2.35 6.10 14.43
CA PRO A 104 1.62 6.22 15.67
C PRO A 104 0.99 7.61 15.77
N GLY A 105 -0.23 7.65 16.29
CA GLY A 105 -1.02 8.88 16.38
C GLY A 105 -2.50 8.60 16.29
N GLU A 106 -3.28 9.66 16.16
CA GLU A 106 -4.72 9.59 16.07
C GLU A 106 -5.27 10.44 14.92
N THR A 107 -6.36 9.97 14.32
CA THR A 107 -7.16 10.80 13.43
C THR A 107 -8.23 11.50 14.24
N VAL A 108 -8.31 12.82 14.14
CA VAL A 108 -9.29 13.65 14.82
C VAL A 108 -10.08 14.47 13.80
N MET A 109 -11.28 14.90 14.18
CA MET A 109 -12.01 15.88 13.39
C MET A 109 -11.50 17.29 13.76
N GLY A 110 -10.85 17.97 12.82
CA GLY A 110 -10.46 19.38 12.94
C GLY A 110 -11.66 20.33 12.74
N GLU A 111 -11.38 21.61 12.49
CA GLU A 111 -12.45 22.60 12.28
C GLU A 111 -13.28 22.33 11.01
N GLU A 112 -12.62 21.85 9.96
CA GLU A 112 -13.24 21.60 8.65
C GLU A 112 -12.93 20.19 8.10
N PHE A 113 -11.74 19.66 8.38
CA PHE A 113 -11.26 18.39 7.81
C PHE A 113 -10.78 17.41 8.89
N GLU A 114 -10.74 16.14 8.52
CA GLU A 114 -10.03 15.11 9.29
C GLU A 114 -8.53 15.44 9.29
N GLU A 115 -7.92 15.41 10.46
CA GLU A 115 -6.50 15.65 10.67
C GLU A 115 -5.87 14.40 11.30
N PHE A 116 -4.65 14.06 10.89
CA PHE A 116 -3.85 13.06 11.58
C PHE A 116 -2.84 13.78 12.47
N HIS A 117 -2.92 13.52 13.78
CA HIS A 117 -2.00 14.07 14.78
C HIS A 117 -1.05 12.95 15.21
N PRO A 118 0.23 12.99 14.78
CA PRO A 118 1.21 12.00 15.18
C PRO A 118 1.46 12.04 16.69
N ASP A 119 1.65 10.87 17.30
CA ASP A 119 2.30 10.79 18.61
C ASP A 119 3.80 10.93 18.38
N GLU A 120 4.32 12.13 18.59
CA GLU A 120 5.72 12.50 18.30
C GLU A 120 6.74 11.64 19.06
N GLU A 121 6.45 11.27 20.32
CA GLU A 121 7.35 10.44 21.13
C GLU A 121 7.40 9.02 20.57
N SER A 122 6.23 8.41 20.37
CA SER A 122 6.13 7.08 19.76
C SER A 122 6.68 7.05 18.33
N LEU A 123 6.49 8.13 17.56
CA LEU A 123 7.00 8.26 16.20
C LEU A 123 8.52 8.28 16.19
N GLN A 124 9.13 9.07 17.09
CA GLN A 124 10.58 9.13 17.22
C GLN A 124 11.16 7.76 17.58
N GLU A 125 10.55 7.05 18.54
CA GLU A 125 10.97 5.69 18.90
C GLU A 125 10.85 4.72 17.72
N GLN A 126 9.74 4.78 16.98
CA GLN A 126 9.53 3.95 15.79
C GLN A 126 10.57 4.21 14.70
N ILE A 127 10.94 5.47 14.46
CA ILE A 127 11.99 5.84 13.49
C ILE A 127 13.33 5.26 13.92
N ILE A 128 13.71 5.43 15.19
CA ILE A 128 14.98 4.92 15.73
C ILE A 128 15.02 3.40 15.59
N ARG A 129 13.97 2.69 16.02
CA ARG A 129 13.90 1.23 15.96
C ARG A 129 13.96 0.69 14.53
N THR A 130 13.34 1.39 13.59
CA THR A 130 13.24 0.94 12.20
C THR A 130 14.51 1.22 11.39
N TYR A 131 15.10 2.39 11.56
CA TYR A 131 16.14 2.90 10.65
C TYR A 131 17.53 3.03 11.26
N TYR A 132 17.69 2.88 12.58
CA TYR A 132 18.97 3.01 13.26
C TYR A 132 19.36 1.71 13.95
N LYS A 133 20.67 1.47 14.03
CA LYS A 133 21.25 0.38 14.81
C LYS A 133 21.98 0.99 15.99
N GLU A 134 21.73 0.47 17.18
CA GLU A 134 22.47 0.83 18.38
C GLU A 134 23.95 0.49 18.18
N VAL A 135 24.82 1.46 18.45
CA VAL A 135 26.27 1.26 18.44
C VAL A 135 26.69 0.98 19.88
N ASN A 136 27.11 -0.25 20.13
CA ASN A 136 27.73 -0.68 21.37
C ASN A 136 29.26 -0.56 21.30
#